data_AF-L2FFG8-F1
#
_entry.id   AF-L2FFG8-F1
#
_cell.length_a   1.000
_cell.length_b   1.000
_cell.length_c   1.000
_cell.angle_alpha   90.00
_cell.angle_beta   90.00
_cell.angle_gamma   90.00
#
_symmetry.space_group_name_H-M   'P 1'
#
loop_
_entity.id
_entity.type
_entity.pdbx_description
1 polymer ?
#
loop_
_entity_poly.entity_id
_entity_poly.type
_entity_poly.pdbx_seq_one_letter_code
_entity_poly.pdbx_strand_id
1 'polypeptide(L)'
;MKGFGTDEKTLIRCLATKDPLQILAIRDAFQRNFRRDLETDIKKETSSWFQKGMVSVARGPLRSDIYNLFDAMDGLGTKESVLNDVLLGRSNADMQAIKSAYQQTFKRRLEDDVKGDLSMKTERHFLIVLGANRAEDSAPVIPQQVDQDVMDLYRATEGKIGTDEMLVCSILSTRNDNQIRAINQAYEQKFRRKLEDVIKKEFSGHMEDALLFQLRHAVDKYMHAAKLLEDSMAGLGTKDHLLVARVVRFHWDKNFLANVKGAYQAKYNRSLASRIKGETSGDYQRLMLACIGEQI
;
A
#
# COMPACT_ATOMS: atom_id res chain seq x y z
N MET A 1 25.17 -9.08 -14.61
CA MET A 1 24.23 -8.92 -15.75
C MET A 1 24.89 -9.00 -17.13
N LYS A 2 26.21 -8.77 -17.30
CA LYS A 2 26.96 -9.31 -18.45
C LYS A 2 27.96 -10.35 -17.92
N GLY A 3 28.10 -11.49 -18.58
CA GLY A 3 28.99 -12.58 -18.16
C GLY A 3 28.28 -13.61 -17.26
N PHE A 4 29.07 -14.54 -16.69
CA PHE A 4 28.55 -15.57 -15.79
C PHE A 4 28.33 -14.99 -14.38
N GLY A 5 27.09 -15.03 -13.90
CA GLY A 5 26.70 -14.49 -12.60
C GLY A 5 26.37 -12.99 -12.60
N THR A 6 25.77 -12.53 -11.52
CA THR A 6 25.46 -11.13 -11.27
C THR A 6 26.16 -10.68 -10.00
N ASP A 7 26.63 -9.43 -9.97
CA ASP A 7 27.13 -8.80 -8.74
C ASP A 7 25.92 -8.15 -8.04
N GLU A 8 25.27 -8.92 -7.18
CA GLU A 8 24.05 -8.50 -6.48
C GLU A 8 24.30 -7.29 -5.59
N LYS A 9 25.47 -7.22 -4.94
CA LYS A 9 25.83 -6.09 -4.07
C LYS A 9 25.94 -4.79 -4.86
N THR A 10 26.59 -4.83 -6.01
CA THR A 10 26.67 -3.65 -6.90
C THR A 10 25.29 -3.27 -7.43
N LEU A 11 24.47 -4.26 -7.82
CA LEU A 11 23.11 -4.01 -8.28
C LEU A 11 22.25 -3.30 -7.22
N ILE A 12 22.28 -3.78 -5.97
CA ILE A 12 21.59 -3.17 -4.82
C ILE A 12 22.07 -1.73 -4.63
N ARG A 13 23.39 -1.50 -4.53
CA ARG A 13 23.97 -0.17 -4.28
C ARG A 13 23.59 0.83 -5.37
N CYS A 14 23.53 0.37 -6.63
CA CYS A 14 23.20 1.21 -7.77
C CYS A 14 21.73 1.66 -7.75
N LEU A 15 20.79 0.78 -7.38
CA LEU A 15 19.36 1.04 -7.53
C LEU A 15 18.66 1.44 -6.22
N ALA A 16 18.92 0.74 -5.11
CA ALA A 16 18.16 0.89 -3.86
C ALA A 16 18.42 2.20 -3.08
N THR A 17 19.23 3.11 -3.62
CA THR A 17 19.51 4.43 -3.03
C THR A 17 18.93 5.58 -3.85
N LYS A 18 18.30 5.25 -4.99
CA LYS A 18 17.89 6.21 -6.01
C LYS A 18 16.46 6.68 -5.79
N ASP A 19 16.20 7.93 -6.11
CA ASP A 19 14.84 8.46 -6.14
C ASP A 19 14.08 8.01 -7.41
N PRO A 20 12.75 8.21 -7.48
CA PRO A 20 11.96 7.80 -8.64
C PRO A 20 12.44 8.34 -10.00
N LEU A 21 12.93 9.59 -10.04
CA LEU A 21 13.39 10.23 -11.28
C LEU A 21 14.74 9.65 -11.71
N GLN A 22 15.62 9.38 -10.75
CA GLN A 22 16.89 8.70 -11.00
C GLN A 22 16.69 7.29 -11.54
N ILE A 23 15.74 6.52 -10.98
CA ILE A 23 15.42 5.17 -11.49
C ILE A 23 14.87 5.25 -12.92
N LEU A 24 13.98 6.19 -13.21
CA LEU A 24 13.50 6.41 -14.57
C LEU A 24 14.66 6.71 -15.54
N ALA A 25 15.54 7.65 -15.18
CA ALA A 25 16.70 8.00 -15.99
C ALA A 25 17.66 6.81 -16.20
N ILE A 26 17.87 5.98 -15.17
CA ILE A 26 18.68 4.76 -15.26
C ILE A 26 18.07 3.77 -16.26
N ARG A 27 16.75 3.53 -16.18
CA ARG A 27 16.07 2.63 -17.13
C ARG A 27 16.18 3.12 -18.56
N ASP A 28 15.94 4.41 -18.80
CA ASP A 28 16.02 5.01 -20.12
C ASP A 28 17.44 5.00 -20.67
N ALA A 29 18.44 5.29 -19.84
CA ALA A 29 19.85 5.18 -20.21
C ALA A 29 20.25 3.73 -20.51
N PHE A 30 19.78 2.76 -19.71
CA PHE A 30 20.06 1.35 -19.91
C PHE A 30 19.50 0.85 -21.24
N GLN A 31 18.23 1.17 -21.54
CA GLN A 31 17.59 0.84 -22.82
C GLN A 31 18.30 1.50 -24.01
N ARG A 32 18.68 2.78 -23.90
CA ARG A 32 19.38 3.48 -24.99
C ARG A 32 20.77 2.92 -25.27
N ASN A 33 21.55 2.66 -24.22
CA ASN A 33 22.96 2.28 -24.34
C ASN A 33 23.16 0.79 -24.63
N PHE A 34 22.29 -0.07 -24.11
CA PHE A 34 22.44 -1.53 -24.23
C PHE A 34 21.38 -2.19 -25.09
N ARG A 35 20.33 -1.48 -25.50
CA ARG A 35 19.17 -2.01 -26.26
C ARG A 35 18.51 -3.22 -25.57
N ARG A 36 18.56 -3.24 -24.23
CA ARG A 36 18.03 -4.27 -23.34
C ARG A 36 17.14 -3.63 -22.29
N ASP A 37 16.13 -4.36 -21.83
CA ASP A 37 15.25 -3.92 -20.77
C ASP A 37 15.81 -4.30 -19.39
N LEU A 38 16.02 -3.29 -18.53
CA LEU A 38 16.61 -3.47 -17.20
C LEU A 38 15.79 -4.42 -16.32
N GLU A 39 14.46 -4.30 -16.35
CA GLU A 39 13.56 -5.16 -15.59
C GLU A 39 13.69 -6.63 -16.02
N THR A 40 13.69 -6.88 -17.33
CA THR A 40 13.84 -8.21 -17.91
C THR A 40 15.19 -8.83 -17.57
N ASP A 41 16.26 -8.04 -17.63
CA ASP A 41 17.60 -8.52 -17.29
C ASP A 41 17.69 -8.91 -15.81
N ILE A 42 17.19 -8.07 -14.91
CA ILE A 42 17.16 -8.40 -13.47
C ILE A 42 16.35 -9.69 -13.25
N LYS A 43 15.20 -9.86 -13.91
CA LYS A 43 14.39 -11.08 -13.79
C LYS A 43 15.11 -12.35 -14.23
N LYS A 44 15.98 -12.27 -15.24
CA LYS A 44 16.72 -13.43 -15.75
C LYS A 44 17.93 -13.79 -14.89
N GLU A 45 18.52 -12.77 -14.26
CA GLU A 45 19.80 -12.88 -13.55
C GLU A 45 19.64 -13.12 -12.05
N THR A 46 18.43 -12.95 -11.51
CA THR A 46 18.15 -13.07 -10.07
C THR A 46 16.95 -13.98 -9.85
N SER A 47 16.77 -14.48 -8.61
CA SER A 47 15.65 -15.37 -8.28
C SER A 47 14.94 -14.99 -6.98
N SER A 48 13.77 -15.62 -6.75
CA SER A 48 13.02 -15.57 -5.48
C SER A 48 12.66 -14.13 -5.03
N TRP A 49 12.67 -13.86 -3.72
CA TRP A 49 12.28 -12.57 -3.13
C TRP A 49 13.28 -11.45 -3.42
N PHE A 50 14.56 -11.79 -3.61
CA PHE A 50 15.56 -10.83 -4.08
C PHE A 50 15.20 -10.31 -5.48
N GLN A 51 14.86 -11.20 -6.42
CA GLN A 51 14.39 -10.81 -7.75
C GLN A 51 13.15 -9.92 -7.68
N LYS A 52 12.14 -10.33 -6.91
CA LYS A 52 10.89 -9.56 -6.78
C LYS A 52 11.17 -8.14 -6.27
N GLY A 53 11.96 -8.01 -5.19
CA GLY A 53 12.32 -6.70 -4.67
C GLY A 53 13.13 -5.86 -5.66
N MET A 54 14.15 -6.44 -6.29
CA MET A 54 15.00 -5.70 -7.22
C MET A 54 14.22 -5.22 -8.45
N VAL A 55 13.31 -6.05 -8.96
CA VAL A 55 12.42 -5.69 -10.06
C VAL A 55 11.48 -4.56 -9.65
N SER A 56 10.88 -4.62 -8.46
CA SER A 56 10.01 -3.56 -7.97
C SER A 56 10.76 -2.22 -7.80
N VAL A 57 11.99 -2.24 -7.28
CA VAL A 57 12.85 -1.05 -7.22
C VAL A 57 13.17 -0.55 -8.64
N ALA A 58 13.58 -1.44 -9.55
CA ALA A 58 13.91 -1.09 -10.92
C ALA A 58 12.70 -0.59 -11.74
N ARG A 59 11.47 -0.93 -11.37
CA ARG A 59 10.25 -0.41 -12.00
C ARG A 59 9.98 1.05 -11.63
N GLY A 60 10.36 1.47 -10.43
CA GLY A 60 9.91 2.73 -9.84
C GLY A 60 8.51 2.63 -9.22
N PRO A 61 8.02 3.67 -8.54
CA PRO A 61 6.80 3.60 -7.72
C PRO A 61 5.55 3.24 -8.53
N LEU A 62 5.20 4.05 -9.53
CA LEU A 62 3.96 3.86 -10.31
C LEU A 62 3.94 2.53 -11.06
N ARG A 63 5.05 2.17 -11.72
CA ARG A 63 5.12 0.90 -12.46
C ARG A 63 5.10 -0.28 -11.49
N SER A 64 5.75 -0.19 -10.33
CA SER A 64 5.65 -1.25 -9.32
C SER A 64 4.21 -1.41 -8.83
N ASP A 65 3.48 -0.33 -8.59
CA ASP A 65 2.08 -0.38 -8.15
C ASP A 65 1.18 -1.12 -9.15
N ILE A 66 1.25 -0.80 -10.44
CA ILE A 66 0.39 -1.46 -11.44
C ILE A 66 0.72 -2.95 -11.62
N TYR A 67 2.00 -3.35 -11.52
CA TYR A 67 2.36 -4.77 -11.57
C TYR A 67 1.96 -5.50 -10.28
N ASN A 68 2.07 -4.84 -9.12
CA ASN A 68 1.57 -5.41 -7.86
C ASN A 68 0.06 -5.67 -7.93
N LEU A 69 -0.71 -4.73 -8.51
CA LEU A 69 -2.15 -4.92 -8.75
C LEU A 69 -2.43 -6.05 -9.72
N PHE A 70 -1.73 -6.08 -10.86
CA PHE A 70 -1.90 -7.13 -11.87
C PHE A 70 -1.60 -8.51 -11.25
N ASP A 71 -0.44 -8.67 -10.62
CA ASP A 71 -0.01 -9.93 -9.99
C ASP A 71 -0.90 -10.32 -8.77
N ALA A 72 -1.66 -9.37 -8.21
CA ALA A 72 -2.60 -9.61 -7.11
C ALA A 72 -3.96 -10.13 -7.58
N MET A 73 -4.34 -9.80 -8.82
CA MET A 73 -5.60 -10.22 -9.46
C MET A 73 -5.39 -11.26 -10.57
N ASP A 74 -4.14 -11.59 -10.90
CA ASP A 74 -3.80 -12.62 -11.86
C ASP A 74 -3.63 -13.97 -11.14
N GLY A 75 -4.54 -14.92 -11.42
CA GLY A 75 -4.51 -16.29 -10.91
C GLY A 75 -5.76 -16.71 -10.15
N LEU A 76 -5.66 -17.79 -9.38
CA LEU A 76 -6.76 -18.28 -8.54
C LEU A 76 -6.78 -17.53 -7.20
N GLY A 77 -7.81 -16.73 -7.00
CA GLY A 77 -8.03 -15.93 -5.80
C GLY A 77 -7.25 -14.62 -5.78
N THR A 78 -7.74 -13.68 -4.98
CA THR A 78 -7.21 -12.31 -4.92
C THR A 78 -6.25 -12.11 -3.76
N LYS A 79 -5.13 -11.41 -4.00
CA LYS A 79 -4.27 -10.90 -2.92
C LYS A 79 -4.80 -9.56 -2.41
N GLU A 80 -5.94 -9.62 -1.75
CA GLU A 80 -6.73 -8.48 -1.23
C GLU A 80 -5.91 -7.41 -0.48
N SER A 81 -4.94 -7.83 0.34
CA SER A 81 -4.04 -6.91 1.06
C SER A 81 -3.21 -6.02 0.13
N VAL A 82 -2.87 -6.47 -1.08
CA VAL A 82 -2.11 -5.67 -2.06
C VAL A 82 -3.01 -4.59 -2.65
N LEU A 83 -4.29 -4.89 -2.90
CA LEU A 83 -5.26 -3.90 -3.34
C LEU A 83 -5.43 -2.81 -2.26
N ASN A 84 -5.50 -3.20 -0.99
CA ASN A 84 -5.53 -2.25 0.13
C ASN A 84 -4.30 -1.35 0.12
N ASP A 85 -3.10 -1.94 0.08
CA ASP A 85 -1.83 -1.21 0.13
C ASP A 85 -1.67 -0.22 -1.04
N VAL A 86 -2.13 -0.58 -2.24
CA VAL A 86 -1.93 0.23 -3.45
C VAL A 86 -3.02 1.26 -3.66
N LEU A 87 -4.29 0.92 -3.46
CA LEU A 87 -5.44 1.75 -3.87
C LEU A 87 -6.00 2.63 -2.75
N LEU A 88 -6.01 2.15 -1.51
CA LEU A 88 -6.68 2.87 -0.42
C LEU A 88 -5.83 4.06 0.06
N GLY A 89 -6.49 5.21 0.21
CA GLY A 89 -5.84 6.46 0.65
C GLY A 89 -5.04 7.18 -0.45
N ARG A 90 -5.10 6.73 -1.70
CA ARG A 90 -4.48 7.46 -2.83
C ARG A 90 -5.20 8.78 -3.11
N SER A 91 -4.42 9.77 -3.54
CA SER A 91 -4.97 11.00 -4.09
C SER A 91 -5.69 10.72 -5.41
N ASN A 92 -6.58 11.64 -5.82
CA ASN A 92 -7.27 11.50 -7.09
C ASN A 92 -6.29 11.49 -8.27
N ALA A 93 -5.25 12.34 -8.22
CA ALA A 93 -4.19 12.38 -9.23
C ALA A 93 -3.41 11.06 -9.32
N ASP A 94 -3.02 10.48 -8.18
CA ASP A 94 -2.34 9.18 -8.14
C ASP A 94 -3.24 8.08 -8.70
N MET A 95 -4.52 8.07 -8.30
CA MET A 95 -5.48 7.07 -8.78
C MET A 95 -5.64 7.12 -10.29
N GLN A 96 -5.75 8.32 -10.88
CA GLN A 96 -5.83 8.47 -12.34
C GLN A 96 -4.53 8.02 -13.03
N ALA A 97 -3.37 8.33 -12.45
CA ALA A 97 -2.07 7.88 -12.95
C ALA A 97 -1.95 6.35 -12.94
N ILE A 98 -2.37 5.70 -11.84
CA ILE A 98 -2.40 4.23 -11.70
C ILE A 98 -3.30 3.63 -12.77
N LYS A 99 -4.54 4.09 -12.91
CA LYS A 99 -5.51 3.57 -13.89
C LYS A 99 -4.99 3.70 -15.33
N SER A 100 -4.46 4.87 -15.67
CA SER A 100 -3.91 5.14 -17.00
C SER A 100 -2.70 4.25 -17.30
N ALA A 101 -1.74 4.17 -16.37
CA ALA A 101 -0.55 3.34 -16.54
C ALA A 101 -0.88 1.83 -16.60
N TYR A 102 -1.87 1.38 -15.82
CA TYR A 102 -2.36 0.01 -15.85
C TYR A 102 -2.94 -0.34 -17.23
N GLN A 103 -3.83 0.51 -17.75
CA GLN A 103 -4.43 0.32 -19.07
C GLN A 103 -3.39 0.36 -20.20
N GLN A 104 -2.43 1.28 -20.13
CA GLN A 104 -1.37 1.36 -21.12
C GLN A 104 -0.47 0.12 -21.13
N THR A 105 -0.19 -0.44 -19.95
CA THR A 105 0.74 -1.57 -19.77
C THR A 105 0.08 -2.91 -20.09
N PHE A 106 -1.10 -3.18 -19.53
CA PHE A 106 -1.76 -4.48 -19.62
C PHE A 106 -2.87 -4.55 -20.66
N LYS A 107 -3.22 -3.42 -21.29
CA LYS A 107 -4.32 -3.30 -22.27
C LYS A 107 -5.69 -3.73 -21.70
N ARG A 108 -5.84 -3.63 -20.37
CA ARG A 108 -7.04 -3.94 -19.59
C ARG A 108 -7.35 -2.76 -18.69
N ARG A 109 -8.63 -2.47 -18.42
CA ARG A 109 -9.00 -1.42 -17.47
C ARG A 109 -8.89 -1.99 -16.06
N LEU A 110 -8.30 -1.23 -15.13
CA LEU A 110 -8.17 -1.65 -13.74
C LEU A 110 -9.55 -1.94 -13.11
N GLU A 111 -10.57 -1.16 -13.47
CA GLU A 111 -11.94 -1.38 -13.00
C GLU A 111 -12.51 -2.72 -13.49
N ASP A 112 -12.18 -3.16 -14.70
CA ASP A 112 -12.71 -4.41 -15.24
C ASP A 112 -12.05 -5.61 -14.56
N ASP A 113 -10.76 -5.50 -14.22
CA ASP A 113 -10.04 -6.53 -13.47
C ASP A 113 -10.54 -6.62 -12.02
N VAL A 114 -10.76 -5.48 -11.36
CA VAL A 114 -11.35 -5.45 -10.01
C VAL A 114 -12.75 -6.05 -9.98
N LYS A 115 -13.57 -5.83 -11.01
CA LYS A 115 -14.90 -6.46 -11.14
C LYS A 115 -14.85 -7.97 -11.39
N GLY A 116 -13.81 -8.43 -12.07
CA GLY A 116 -13.63 -9.85 -12.35
C GLY A 116 -13.16 -10.64 -11.12
N ASP A 117 -12.42 -9.98 -10.23
CA ASP A 117 -11.68 -10.63 -9.15
C ASP A 117 -12.32 -10.43 -7.77
N LEU A 118 -12.98 -9.29 -7.53
CA LEU A 118 -13.76 -9.05 -6.31
C LEU A 118 -15.25 -9.31 -6.55
N SER A 119 -16.00 -9.55 -5.47
CA SER A 119 -17.44 -9.78 -5.56
C SER A 119 -18.25 -8.87 -4.65
N MET A 120 -19.53 -8.70 -5.01
CA MET A 120 -20.58 -8.10 -4.19
C MET A 120 -20.23 -6.70 -3.65
N LYS A 121 -20.19 -6.53 -2.32
CA LYS A 121 -20.02 -5.23 -1.67
C LYS A 121 -18.56 -4.78 -1.68
N THR A 122 -17.62 -5.72 -1.59
CA THR A 122 -16.18 -5.44 -1.67
C THR A 122 -15.82 -4.88 -3.04
N GLU A 123 -16.34 -5.49 -4.12
CA GLU A 123 -16.22 -4.94 -5.48
C GLU A 123 -16.71 -3.48 -5.54
N ARG A 124 -17.93 -3.23 -5.04
CA ARG A 124 -18.52 -1.89 -5.05
C ARG A 124 -17.69 -0.88 -4.23
N HIS A 125 -17.13 -1.28 -3.10
CA HIS A 125 -16.24 -0.44 -2.30
C HIS A 125 -15.01 0.00 -3.11
N PHE A 126 -14.33 -0.94 -3.77
CA PHE A 126 -13.18 -0.61 -4.60
C PHE A 126 -13.56 0.20 -5.84
N LEU A 127 -14.76 0.00 -6.41
CA LEU A 127 -15.25 0.87 -7.48
C LEU A 127 -15.49 2.32 -7.02
N ILE A 128 -15.90 2.55 -5.77
CA ILE A 128 -15.96 3.92 -5.19
C ILE A 128 -14.55 4.52 -5.14
N VAL A 129 -13.57 3.75 -4.67
CA VAL A 129 -12.16 4.20 -4.58
C VAL A 129 -11.60 4.51 -5.97
N LEU A 130 -11.81 3.64 -6.95
CA LEU A 130 -11.39 3.82 -8.34
C LEU A 130 -12.13 4.96 -9.06
N GLY A 131 -13.22 5.45 -8.48
CA GLY A 131 -13.93 6.65 -8.91
C GLY A 131 -13.11 7.92 -8.72
N ALA A 132 -12.07 7.91 -7.88
CA ALA A 132 -11.16 9.04 -7.65
C ALA A 132 -11.89 10.35 -7.32
N ASN A 133 -12.85 10.26 -6.40
CA ASN A 133 -13.66 11.38 -5.90
C ASN A 133 -13.38 11.65 -4.41
N ARG A 134 -12.15 11.42 -3.95
CA ARG A 134 -11.75 11.71 -2.58
C ARG A 134 -11.60 13.22 -2.41
N ALA A 135 -12.00 13.78 -1.28
CA ALA A 135 -11.69 15.16 -0.95
C ALA A 135 -10.17 15.38 -1.05
N GLU A 136 -9.76 16.48 -1.67
CA GLU A 136 -8.35 16.84 -1.77
C GLU A 136 -7.76 17.06 -0.37
N ASP A 137 -6.46 16.82 -0.20
CA ASP A 137 -5.82 16.96 1.12
C ASP A 137 -5.83 18.41 1.65
N SER A 138 -5.96 19.39 0.74
CA SER A 138 -6.14 20.81 1.08
C SER A 138 -7.56 21.16 1.51
N ALA A 139 -8.54 20.27 1.31
CA ALA A 139 -9.92 20.54 1.70
C ALA A 139 -10.03 20.62 3.24
N PRO A 140 -10.68 21.67 3.79
CA PRO A 140 -10.75 21.87 5.22
C PRO A 140 -11.68 20.85 5.90
N VAL A 141 -11.47 20.69 7.21
CA VAL A 141 -12.41 19.98 8.07
C VAL A 141 -13.53 20.95 8.46
N ILE A 142 -14.74 20.70 7.97
CA ILE A 142 -15.93 21.52 8.26
C ILE A 142 -16.73 20.83 9.39
N PRO A 143 -16.88 21.43 10.57
CA PRO A 143 -17.53 20.78 11.72
C PRO A 143 -18.93 20.24 11.44
N GLN A 144 -19.76 20.99 10.70
CA GLN A 144 -21.11 20.55 10.35
C GLN A 144 -21.12 19.30 9.45
N GLN A 145 -20.14 19.16 8.56
CA GLN A 145 -20.01 17.96 7.73
C GLN A 145 -19.52 16.77 8.55
N VAL A 146 -18.59 16.99 9.49
CA VAL A 146 -18.15 15.95 10.43
C VAL A 146 -19.32 15.47 11.27
N ASP A 147 -20.13 16.37 11.83
CA ASP A 147 -21.31 16.00 12.62
C ASP A 147 -22.32 15.20 11.79
N GLN A 148 -22.53 15.59 10.54
CA GLN A 148 -23.40 14.87 9.61
C GLN A 148 -22.85 13.46 9.31
N ASP A 149 -21.57 13.34 8.93
CA ASP A 149 -20.92 12.05 8.64
C ASP A 149 -20.94 11.13 9.87
N VAL A 150 -20.72 11.66 11.07
CA VAL A 150 -20.81 10.90 12.33
C VAL A 150 -22.22 10.36 12.56
N MET A 151 -23.25 11.17 12.33
CA MET A 151 -24.64 10.75 12.46
C MET A 151 -25.02 9.71 11.39
N ASP A 152 -24.54 9.89 10.17
CA ASP A 152 -24.80 8.97 9.07
C ASP A 152 -24.10 7.62 9.29
N LEU A 153 -22.85 7.62 9.78
CA LEU A 153 -22.17 6.39 10.21
C LEU A 153 -22.95 5.67 11.31
N TYR A 154 -23.44 6.38 12.32
CA TYR A 154 -24.24 5.78 13.38
C TYR A 154 -25.53 5.17 12.83
N ARG A 155 -26.29 5.91 12.01
CA ARG A 155 -27.52 5.42 11.37
C ARG A 155 -27.28 4.25 10.41
N ALA A 156 -26.13 4.23 9.75
CA ALA A 156 -25.71 3.15 8.86
C ALA A 156 -25.32 1.87 9.62
N THR A 157 -24.98 1.97 10.90
CA THR A 157 -24.46 0.88 11.72
C THR A 157 -25.39 0.63 12.91
N GLU A 158 -25.01 1.09 14.10
CA GLU A 158 -25.67 0.75 15.37
C GLU A 158 -27.09 1.35 15.52
N GLY A 159 -27.44 2.34 14.70
CA GLY A 159 -28.75 2.98 14.70
C GLY A 159 -29.87 2.21 13.99
N LYS A 160 -29.58 1.02 13.44
CA LYS A 160 -30.56 0.20 12.70
C LYS A 160 -30.29 -1.30 12.87
N ILE A 161 -31.20 -2.12 12.38
CA ILE A 161 -30.98 -3.57 12.21
C ILE A 161 -30.28 -3.80 10.87
N GLY A 162 -29.19 -4.57 10.90
CA GLY A 162 -28.27 -4.74 9.76
C GLY A 162 -27.42 -3.49 9.54
N THR A 163 -26.53 -3.52 8.55
CA THR A 163 -25.65 -2.38 8.25
C THR A 163 -25.89 -1.87 6.83
N ASP A 164 -25.81 -0.55 6.64
CA ASP A 164 -25.70 0.08 5.32
C ASP A 164 -24.23 0.20 4.94
N GLU A 165 -23.68 -0.89 4.41
CA GLU A 165 -22.25 -1.00 4.13
C GLU A 165 -21.79 0.03 3.09
N MET A 166 -22.66 0.37 2.14
CA MET A 166 -22.31 1.27 1.05
C MET A 166 -22.16 2.72 1.53
N LEU A 167 -22.97 3.16 2.50
CA LEU A 167 -22.81 4.48 3.09
C LEU A 167 -21.49 4.57 3.89
N VAL A 168 -21.16 3.55 4.68
CA VAL A 168 -19.88 3.49 5.41
C VAL A 168 -18.69 3.50 4.44
N CYS A 169 -18.74 2.68 3.39
CA CYS A 169 -17.74 2.65 2.32
C CYS A 169 -17.58 4.02 1.65
N SER A 170 -18.69 4.68 1.33
CA SER A 170 -18.69 5.98 0.66
C SER A 170 -18.01 7.04 1.52
N ILE A 171 -18.35 7.12 2.81
CA ILE A 171 -17.76 8.09 3.73
C ILE A 171 -16.25 7.86 3.86
N LEU A 172 -15.81 6.63 4.16
CA LEU A 172 -14.39 6.34 4.37
C LEU A 172 -13.54 6.41 3.08
N SER A 173 -14.15 6.26 1.90
CA SER A 173 -13.43 6.35 0.61
C SER A 173 -13.43 7.74 -0.02
N THR A 174 -14.38 8.62 0.35
CA THR A 174 -14.49 9.96 -0.25
C THR A 174 -14.00 11.08 0.65
N ARG A 175 -13.85 10.86 1.95
CA ARG A 175 -13.29 11.85 2.88
C ARG A 175 -11.76 11.81 2.88
N ASN A 176 -11.14 12.96 3.13
CA ASN A 176 -9.70 13.02 3.29
C ASN A 176 -9.26 12.57 4.69
N ASP A 177 -7.97 12.31 4.89
CA ASP A 177 -7.44 11.77 6.14
C ASP A 177 -7.73 12.68 7.34
N ASN A 178 -7.71 14.01 7.13
CA ASN A 178 -8.01 14.98 8.18
C ASN A 178 -9.49 14.92 8.59
N GLN A 179 -10.38 14.78 7.61
CA GLN A 179 -11.82 14.59 7.84
C GLN A 179 -12.10 13.25 8.52
N ILE A 180 -11.52 12.14 8.05
CA ILE A 180 -11.69 10.81 8.68
C ILE A 180 -11.19 10.83 10.13
N ARG A 181 -10.04 11.48 10.41
CA ARG A 181 -9.53 11.63 11.77
C ARG A 181 -10.50 12.42 12.66
N ALA A 182 -11.07 13.51 12.15
CA ALA A 182 -12.08 14.30 12.86
C ALA A 182 -13.36 13.51 13.11
N ILE A 183 -13.84 12.76 12.11
CA ILE A 183 -15.00 11.85 12.23
C ILE A 183 -14.75 10.79 13.31
N ASN A 184 -13.57 10.14 13.30
CA ASN A 184 -13.22 9.15 14.31
C ASN A 184 -13.26 9.74 15.74
N GLN A 185 -12.68 10.93 15.94
CA GLN A 185 -12.69 11.61 17.24
C GLN A 185 -14.10 12.02 17.67
N ALA A 186 -14.87 12.62 16.78
CA ALA A 186 -16.22 13.08 17.06
C ALA A 186 -17.19 11.91 17.33
N TYR A 187 -17.05 10.80 16.61
CA TYR A 187 -17.82 9.58 16.84
C TYR A 187 -17.58 9.04 18.26
N GLU A 188 -16.32 8.92 18.68
CA GLU A 188 -15.96 8.43 20.02
C GLU A 188 -16.44 9.36 21.13
N GLN A 189 -16.35 10.67 20.93
CA GLN A 189 -16.88 11.65 21.90
C GLN A 189 -18.40 11.57 22.04
N LYS A 190 -19.12 11.43 20.93
CA LYS A 190 -20.58 11.46 20.88
C LYS A 190 -21.22 10.17 21.41
N PHE A 191 -20.71 9.02 20.98
CA PHE A 191 -21.31 7.72 21.28
C PHE A 191 -20.56 6.93 22.34
N ARG A 192 -19.41 7.42 22.82
CA ARG A 192 -18.54 6.73 23.79
C ARG A 192 -18.10 5.33 23.31
N ARG A 193 -17.93 5.19 21.99
CA ARG A 193 -17.52 3.97 21.29
C ARG A 193 -16.45 4.30 20.26
N LYS A 194 -15.43 3.45 20.15
CA LYS A 194 -14.42 3.60 19.10
C LYS A 194 -15.02 3.19 17.76
N LEU A 195 -14.86 4.04 16.75
CA LEU A 195 -15.32 3.73 15.39
C LEU A 195 -14.68 2.44 14.84
N GLU A 196 -13.42 2.18 15.19
CA GLU A 196 -12.75 0.92 14.86
C GLU A 196 -13.49 -0.32 15.41
N ASP A 197 -14.03 -0.26 16.63
CA ASP A 197 -14.75 -1.40 17.23
C ASP A 197 -16.12 -1.59 16.57
N VAL A 198 -16.75 -0.49 16.14
CA VAL A 198 -18.01 -0.54 15.37
C VAL A 198 -17.77 -1.21 14.01
N ILE A 199 -16.70 -0.83 13.30
CA ILE A 199 -16.37 -1.45 12.00
C ILE A 199 -16.13 -2.96 12.17
N LYS A 200 -15.34 -3.38 13.18
CA LYS A 200 -15.09 -4.81 13.45
C LYS A 200 -16.34 -5.61 13.80
N LYS A 201 -17.36 -4.97 14.36
CA LYS A 201 -18.62 -5.60 14.74
C LYS A 201 -19.55 -5.75 13.53
N GLU A 202 -19.59 -4.76 12.66
CA GLU A 202 -20.55 -4.67 11.56
C GLU A 202 -20.03 -5.25 10.24
N PHE A 203 -18.72 -5.44 10.10
CA PHE A 203 -18.06 -5.92 8.89
C PHE A 203 -17.21 -7.15 9.19
N SER A 204 -16.93 -7.93 8.15
CA SER A 204 -16.03 -9.10 8.22
C SER A 204 -15.22 -9.27 6.95
N GLY A 205 -14.09 -9.98 7.05
CA GLY A 205 -13.26 -10.35 5.89
C GLY A 205 -12.63 -9.13 5.21
N HIS A 206 -12.44 -9.18 3.89
CA HIS A 206 -11.73 -8.13 3.15
C HIS A 206 -12.32 -6.73 3.32
N MET A 207 -13.65 -6.63 3.37
CA MET A 207 -14.30 -5.33 3.53
C MET A 207 -14.00 -4.71 4.89
N GLU A 208 -13.97 -5.52 5.97
CA GLU A 208 -13.51 -5.07 7.28
C GLU A 208 -12.06 -4.57 7.21
N ASP A 209 -11.17 -5.37 6.62
CA ASP A 209 -9.75 -5.04 6.48
C ASP A 209 -9.53 -3.74 5.71
N ALA A 210 -10.28 -3.50 4.63
CA ALA A 210 -10.20 -2.29 3.81
C ALA A 210 -10.65 -1.03 4.57
N LEU A 211 -11.80 -1.09 5.26
CA LEU A 211 -12.31 0.04 6.04
C LEU A 211 -11.40 0.36 7.23
N LEU A 212 -10.90 -0.68 7.91
CA LEU A 212 -9.93 -0.52 8.99
C LEU A 212 -8.59 0.02 8.49
N PHE A 213 -8.15 -0.36 7.28
CA PHE A 213 -6.97 0.22 6.64
C PHE A 213 -7.12 1.72 6.46
N GLN A 214 -8.23 2.19 5.85
CA GLN A 214 -8.49 3.62 5.63
C GLN A 214 -8.55 4.39 6.96
N LEU A 215 -9.29 3.87 7.94
CA LEU A 215 -9.42 4.51 9.25
C LEU A 215 -8.07 4.61 9.97
N ARG A 216 -7.32 3.50 10.07
CA ARG A 216 -6.03 3.47 10.76
C ARG A 216 -4.99 4.32 10.05
N HIS A 217 -5.00 4.36 8.71
CA HIS A 217 -4.14 5.23 7.93
C HIS A 217 -4.41 6.71 8.25
N ALA A 218 -5.68 7.12 8.20
CA ALA A 218 -6.06 8.50 8.48
C ALA A 218 -5.72 8.92 9.92
N VAL A 219 -5.93 8.04 10.91
CA VAL A 219 -5.65 8.32 12.31
C VAL A 219 -4.15 8.44 12.60
N ASP A 220 -3.37 7.44 12.18
CA ASP A 220 -1.91 7.43 12.38
C ASP A 220 -1.23 6.57 11.29
N LYS A 221 -0.93 7.21 10.16
CA LYS A 221 -0.32 6.55 8.99
C LYS A 221 1.03 5.90 9.28
N TYR A 222 1.84 6.46 10.19
CA TYR A 222 3.16 5.92 10.49
C TYR A 222 3.06 4.67 11.36
N MET A 223 2.24 4.72 12.40
CA MET A 223 1.95 3.56 13.24
C MET A 223 1.23 2.47 12.46
N HIS A 224 0.32 2.84 11.56
CA HIS A 224 -0.37 1.89 10.70
C HIS A 224 0.61 1.17 9.76
N ALA A 225 1.48 1.90 9.07
CA ALA A 225 2.52 1.30 8.24
C ALA A 225 3.49 0.40 9.04
N ALA A 226 3.86 0.80 10.27
CA ALA A 226 4.68 -0.02 11.15
C ALA A 226 3.99 -1.35 11.53
N LYS A 227 2.68 -1.32 11.81
CA LYS A 227 1.88 -2.53 12.05
C LYS A 227 1.82 -3.41 10.82
N LEU A 228 1.56 -2.84 9.64
CA LEU A 228 1.53 -3.59 8.38
C LEU A 228 2.87 -4.29 8.10
N LEU A 229 4.00 -3.64 8.39
CA LEU A 229 5.31 -4.29 8.29
C LEU A 229 5.42 -5.44 9.29
N GLU A 230 5.03 -5.26 10.55
CA GLU A 230 5.03 -6.36 11.52
C GLU A 230 4.11 -7.51 11.09
N ASP A 231 2.91 -7.24 10.61
CA ASP A 231 1.94 -8.25 10.18
C ASP A 231 2.41 -9.08 8.97
N SER A 232 3.40 -8.57 8.23
CA SER A 232 4.08 -9.30 7.16
C SER A 232 5.18 -10.24 7.67
N MET A 233 5.67 -10.03 8.89
CA MET A 233 6.79 -10.75 9.49
C MET A 233 6.39 -11.60 10.71
N ALA A 234 5.22 -11.33 11.30
CA ALA A 234 4.74 -12.02 12.48
C ALA A 234 4.10 -13.37 12.13
N GLY A 235 4.26 -14.35 13.02
CA GLY A 235 3.70 -15.69 12.87
C GLY A 235 4.75 -16.72 12.42
N LEU A 236 4.27 -17.83 11.85
CA LEU A 236 5.15 -18.86 11.29
C LEU A 236 5.59 -18.45 9.88
N GLY A 237 6.88 -18.16 9.74
CA GLY A 237 7.47 -17.66 8.49
C GLY A 237 7.11 -16.20 8.23
N THR A 238 7.49 -15.73 7.03
CA THR A 238 7.26 -14.36 6.59
C THR A 238 6.38 -14.33 5.35
N LYS A 239 5.44 -13.38 5.31
CA LYS A 239 4.62 -13.05 4.13
C LYS A 239 5.47 -12.20 3.18
N ASP A 240 6.51 -12.80 2.60
CA ASP A 240 7.57 -12.09 1.87
C ASP A 240 7.06 -11.19 0.75
N HIS A 241 5.98 -11.59 0.07
CA HIS A 241 5.36 -10.76 -0.96
C HIS A 241 4.85 -9.40 -0.40
N LEU A 242 4.26 -9.40 0.81
CA LEU A 242 3.84 -8.16 1.48
C LEU A 242 5.04 -7.41 2.04
N LEU A 243 6.02 -8.11 2.63
CA LEU A 243 7.21 -7.46 3.17
C LEU A 243 7.96 -6.70 2.07
N VAL A 244 8.22 -7.36 0.94
CA VAL A 244 8.86 -6.75 -0.24
C VAL A 244 8.03 -5.57 -0.75
N ALA A 245 6.74 -5.76 -1.00
CA ALA A 245 5.89 -4.71 -1.55
C ALA A 245 5.85 -3.47 -0.64
N ARG A 246 5.70 -3.66 0.68
CA ARG A 246 5.62 -2.57 1.67
C ARG A 246 6.96 -1.87 1.87
N VAL A 247 8.06 -2.60 2.00
CA VAL A 247 9.41 -2.02 2.14
C VAL A 247 9.76 -1.19 0.90
N VAL A 248 9.55 -1.74 -0.31
CA VAL A 248 9.83 -1.01 -1.56
C VAL A 248 8.88 0.17 -1.74
N ARG A 249 7.60 0.07 -1.36
CA ARG A 249 6.66 1.19 -1.41
C ARG A 249 7.10 2.34 -0.51
N PHE A 250 7.47 2.05 0.74
CA PHE A 250 7.87 3.07 1.71
C PHE A 250 9.27 3.64 1.44
N HIS A 251 10.14 2.88 0.74
CA HIS A 251 11.46 3.33 0.33
C HIS A 251 11.47 4.65 -0.46
N TRP A 252 10.42 4.90 -1.26
CA TRP A 252 10.35 6.08 -2.15
C TRP A 252 10.19 7.41 -1.41
N ASP A 253 9.66 7.39 -0.18
CA ASP A 253 9.56 8.57 0.68
C ASP A 253 10.40 8.37 1.94
N LYS A 254 11.62 8.93 1.92
CA LYS A 254 12.59 8.80 3.02
C LYS A 254 12.08 9.40 4.33
N ASN A 255 11.31 10.49 4.27
CA ASN A 255 10.78 11.13 5.46
C ASN A 255 9.65 10.27 6.06
N PHE A 256 8.76 9.77 5.22
CA PHE A 256 7.73 8.83 5.65
C PHE A 256 8.36 7.58 6.29
N LEU A 257 9.34 6.96 5.61
CA LEU A 257 10.01 5.76 6.11
C LEU A 257 10.75 5.99 7.43
N ALA A 258 11.40 7.14 7.61
CA ALA A 258 12.04 7.50 8.88
C ALA A 258 11.01 7.55 10.03
N ASN A 259 9.84 8.15 9.80
CA ASN A 259 8.75 8.19 10.78
C ASN A 259 8.18 6.78 11.06
N VAL A 260 8.05 5.92 10.04
CA VAL A 260 7.65 4.52 10.22
C VAL A 260 8.65 3.75 11.08
N LYS A 261 9.96 3.92 10.85
CA LYS A 261 11.01 3.32 11.68
C LYS A 261 10.89 3.77 13.15
N GLY A 262 10.64 5.06 13.39
CA GLY A 262 10.40 5.62 14.72
C GLY A 262 9.16 5.01 15.40
N ALA A 263 8.02 4.99 14.70
CA ALA A 263 6.78 4.39 15.21
C ALA A 263 6.95 2.89 15.50
N TYR A 264 7.66 2.17 14.64
CA TYR A 264 7.98 0.77 14.81
C TYR A 264 8.82 0.53 16.08
N GLN A 265 9.90 1.29 16.26
CA GLN A 265 10.74 1.21 17.46
C GLN A 265 9.96 1.49 18.74
N ALA A 266 9.11 2.53 18.73
CA ALA A 266 8.30 2.90 19.88
C ALA A 266 7.27 1.83 20.26
N LYS A 267 6.68 1.14 19.27
CA LYS A 267 5.66 0.10 19.51
C LYS A 267 6.25 -1.24 19.91
N TYR A 268 7.33 -1.67 19.27
CA TYR A 268 7.84 -3.04 19.38
C TYR A 268 9.14 -3.15 20.18
N ASN A 269 9.68 -2.05 20.68
CA ASN A 269 10.93 -1.99 21.45
C ASN A 269 12.14 -2.65 20.73
N ARG A 270 12.11 -2.67 19.39
CA ARG A 270 13.17 -3.18 18.53
C ARG A 270 13.17 -2.42 17.22
N SER A 271 14.33 -2.32 16.56
CA SER A 271 14.42 -1.59 15.31
C SER A 271 13.83 -2.39 14.15
N LEU A 272 13.24 -1.70 13.16
CA LEU A 272 12.76 -2.34 11.94
C LEU A 272 13.89 -3.09 11.21
N ALA A 273 15.12 -2.55 11.24
CA ALA A 273 16.28 -3.21 10.66
C ALA A 273 16.62 -4.53 11.35
N SER A 274 16.62 -4.56 12.68
CA SER A 274 16.83 -5.80 13.44
C SER A 274 15.71 -6.80 13.18
N ARG A 275 14.47 -6.31 13.02
CA ARG A 275 13.33 -7.16 12.70
C ARG A 275 13.49 -7.84 11.34
N ILE A 276 13.80 -7.07 10.28
CA ILE A 276 13.98 -7.59 8.93
C ILE A 276 15.15 -8.58 8.87
N LYS A 277 16.26 -8.30 9.56
CA LYS A 277 17.40 -9.23 9.66
C LYS A 277 17.04 -10.59 10.27
N GLY A 278 16.03 -10.63 11.14
CA GLY A 278 15.56 -11.89 11.75
C GLY A 278 14.72 -12.76 10.83
N GLU A 279 14.12 -12.17 9.78
CA GLU A 279 13.15 -12.84 8.90
C GLU A 279 13.67 -13.11 7.49
N THR A 280 14.77 -12.48 7.12
CA THR A 280 15.31 -12.51 5.76
C THR A 280 16.77 -12.95 5.80
N SER A 281 17.31 -13.38 4.66
CA SER A 281 18.73 -13.76 4.54
C SER A 281 19.29 -13.44 3.16
N GLY A 282 20.61 -13.56 3.00
CA GLY A 282 21.29 -13.38 1.71
C GLY A 282 21.07 -12.00 1.07
N ASP A 283 21.01 -11.94 -0.27
CA ASP A 283 20.82 -10.69 -1.01
C ASP A 283 19.41 -10.11 -0.86
N TYR A 284 18.43 -10.95 -0.54
CA TYR A 284 17.09 -10.48 -0.17
C TYR A 284 17.15 -9.60 1.09
N GLN A 285 17.82 -10.07 2.16
CA GLN A 285 18.03 -9.26 3.35
C GLN A 285 18.78 -7.97 3.03
N ARG A 286 19.88 -8.06 2.27
CA ARG A 286 20.68 -6.88 1.89
C ARG A 286 19.80 -5.85 1.20
N LEU A 287 19.01 -6.24 0.21
CA LEU A 287 18.10 -5.33 -0.47
C LEU A 287 17.09 -4.68 0.48
N MET A 288 16.40 -5.47 1.32
CA MET A 288 15.40 -4.92 2.23
C MET A 288 16.01 -3.89 3.19
N LEU A 289 17.21 -4.17 3.70
CA LEU A 289 17.98 -3.23 4.53
C LEU A 289 18.40 -1.97 3.75
N ALA A 290 18.76 -2.11 2.47
CA ALA A 290 19.11 -0.98 1.60
C ALA A 290 17.92 -0.04 1.47
N CYS A 291 16.75 -0.62 1.17
CA CYS A 291 15.51 0.10 0.96
C CYS A 291 15.08 0.87 2.22
N ILE A 292 15.36 0.35 3.42
CA ILE A 292 15.10 1.07 4.67
C ILE A 292 16.25 1.99 5.14
N GLY A 293 17.25 2.21 4.28
CA GLY A 293 18.33 3.18 4.48
C GLY A 293 19.50 2.70 5.34
N GLU A 294 19.63 1.39 5.58
CA GLU A 294 20.79 0.84 6.29
C GLU A 294 22.00 0.73 5.36
N GLN A 295 23.21 0.91 5.91
CA GLN A 295 24.46 0.68 5.18
C GLN A 295 24.73 -0.82 5.04
N ILE A 296 25.25 -1.23 3.88
CA ILE A 296 25.46 -2.64 3.48
C ILE A 296 26.78 -2.80 2.74
#